data_AF-A0A239AU24-F1
#
_entry.id   AF-A0A239AU24-F1
#
_cell.length_a   1.000
_cell.length_b   1.000
_cell.length_c   1.000
_cell.angle_alpha   90.00
_cell.angle_beta   90.00
_cell.angle_gamma   90.00
#
_symmetry.space_group_name_H-M   'P 1'
#
loop_
_entity.id
_entity.type
_entity.pdbx_description
1 polymer ?
#
loop_
_entity_poly.entity_id
_entity_poly.type
_entity_poly.pdbx_seq_one_letter_code
_entity_poly.pdbx_strand_id
1 'polypeptide(L)'
;MATDSQIEQEIQDKGLTAPRVTPADIEAAIRVEAYFTAGNGIEHSSSFVKADIYEEEQIIAPLDLLTFCVLVLRNGFTVTGESACASPENFDAEIGRKIARQNAVAKIWPLLGYELRSKLYRPEPDLNGPILTEADAEADLRGEPRPDNPAV
;
A
#
# COMPACT_ATOMS: atom_id res chain seq x y z
N MET A 1 0.93 18.93 -4.36
CA MET A 1 1.82 17.74 -4.38
C MET A 1 1.60 17.03 -5.70
N ALA A 2 2.64 16.47 -6.29
CA ALA A 2 2.51 15.69 -7.53
C ALA A 2 1.79 14.36 -7.25
N THR A 3 1.01 13.86 -8.21
CA THR A 3 0.40 12.53 -8.15
C THR A 3 1.42 11.46 -8.52
N ASP A 4 1.18 10.20 -8.14
CA ASP A 4 2.05 9.07 -8.48
C ASP A 4 2.29 8.97 -10.01
N SER A 5 1.28 9.28 -10.83
CA SER A 5 1.42 9.33 -12.30
C SER A 5 2.31 10.47 -12.79
N GLN A 6 2.26 11.64 -12.14
CA GLN A 6 3.14 12.77 -12.49
C GLN A 6 4.59 12.46 -12.13
N ILE A 7 4.83 11.81 -10.99
CA ILE A 7 6.17 11.38 -10.57
C ILE A 7 6.71 10.32 -11.55
N GLU A 8 5.89 9.34 -11.95
CA GLU A 8 6.31 8.34 -12.94
C GLU A 8 6.65 8.97 -14.29
N GLN A 9 5.88 9.96 -14.76
CA GLN A 9 6.21 10.69 -15.99
C GLN A 9 7.56 11.39 -15.89
N GLU A 10 7.85 12.06 -14.77
CA GLU A 10 9.14 12.73 -14.56
C GLU A 10 10.33 11.74 -14.57
N ILE A 11 10.15 10.54 -14.00
CA ILE A 11 11.16 9.47 -14.03
C ILE A 11 11.43 9.03 -15.47
N GLN A 12 10.38 8.86 -16.28
CA GLN A 12 10.48 8.50 -17.70
C GLN A 12 11.16 9.61 -18.51
N ASP A 13 10.79 10.88 -18.29
CA ASP A 13 11.37 12.03 -18.98
C ASP A 13 12.88 12.18 -18.69
N LYS A 14 13.33 11.72 -17.51
CA LYS A 14 14.76 11.64 -17.13
C LYS A 14 15.49 10.43 -17.71
N GLY A 15 14.81 9.55 -18.45
CA GLY A 15 15.41 8.36 -19.06
C GLY A 15 15.80 7.28 -18.05
N LEU A 16 15.21 7.27 -16.86
CA LEU A 16 15.49 6.27 -15.83
C LEU A 16 14.73 4.97 -16.16
N THR A 17 15.44 3.96 -16.65
CA THR A 17 14.85 2.72 -17.21
C THR A 17 15.02 1.48 -16.34
N ALA A 18 15.65 1.59 -15.16
CA ALA A 18 15.79 0.47 -14.25
C ALA A 18 14.42 -0.10 -13.82
N PRO A 19 14.30 -1.43 -13.61
CA PRO A 19 13.06 -2.05 -13.15
C PRO A 19 12.55 -1.41 -11.87
N ARG A 20 11.25 -1.07 -11.85
CA ARG A 20 10.57 -0.44 -10.71
C ARG A 20 9.10 -0.82 -10.70
N VAL A 21 8.46 -0.59 -9.55
CA VAL A 21 7.00 -0.62 -9.44
C VAL A 21 6.45 0.68 -10.02
N THR A 22 5.37 0.59 -10.79
CA THR A 22 4.66 1.73 -11.35
C THR A 22 3.28 1.89 -10.71
N PRO A 23 2.62 3.06 -10.86
CA PRO A 23 1.25 3.23 -10.38
C PRO A 23 0.28 2.20 -11.01
N ALA A 24 0.52 1.81 -12.27
CA ALA A 24 -0.27 0.79 -12.94
C ALA A 24 -0.09 -0.60 -12.31
N ASP A 25 1.10 -0.94 -11.82
CA ASP A 25 1.35 -2.20 -11.12
C ASP A 25 0.60 -2.26 -9.78
N ILE A 26 0.52 -1.13 -9.07
CA ILE A 26 -0.26 -1.03 -7.83
C ILE A 26 -1.73 -1.31 -8.09
N GLU A 27 -2.32 -0.64 -9.08
CA GLU A 27 -3.72 -0.83 -9.45
C GLU A 27 -3.97 -2.25 -9.97
N ALA A 28 -3.04 -2.80 -10.77
CA ALA A 28 -3.13 -4.17 -11.27
C ALA A 28 -3.03 -5.21 -10.15
N ALA A 29 -2.31 -4.93 -9.06
CA ALA A 29 -2.19 -5.84 -7.92
C ALA A 29 -3.51 -5.97 -7.13
N ILE A 30 -4.41 -4.98 -7.17
CA ILE A 30 -5.66 -4.97 -6.42
C ILE A 30 -6.71 -5.85 -7.12
N ARG A 31 -7.35 -6.74 -6.35
CA ARG A 31 -8.39 -7.66 -6.82
C ARG A 31 -9.78 -7.37 -6.26
N VAL A 32 -9.85 -6.87 -5.02
CA VAL A 32 -11.10 -6.51 -4.33
C VAL A 32 -10.86 -5.21 -3.56
N GLU A 33 -11.86 -4.34 -3.56
CA GLU A 33 -11.94 -3.18 -2.67
C GLU A 33 -13.22 -3.27 -1.84
N ALA A 34 -13.09 -3.21 -0.52
CA ALA A 34 -14.22 -3.16 0.41
C ALA A 34 -14.12 -1.94 1.31
N TYR A 35 -15.26 -1.31 1.60
CA TYR A 35 -15.35 -0.11 2.42
C TYR A 35 -16.44 -0.25 3.47
N PHE A 36 -16.15 0.11 4.71
CA PHE A 36 -17.10 0.07 5.83
C PHE A 36 -16.61 0.98 6.97
N THR A 37 -17.50 1.38 7.88
CA THR A 37 -17.10 2.05 9.13
C THR A 37 -16.80 1.04 10.23
N ALA A 38 -16.01 1.40 11.26
CA ALA A 38 -15.89 0.54 12.44
C ALA A 38 -17.26 0.19 13.03
N GLY A 39 -18.21 1.14 13.02
CA GLY A 39 -19.61 0.94 13.38
C GLY A 39 -20.25 -0.24 12.63
N ASN A 40 -20.18 -0.25 11.29
CA ASN A 40 -20.70 -1.38 10.50
C ASN A 40 -20.01 -2.71 10.84
N GLY A 41 -18.73 -2.67 11.21
CA GLY A 41 -17.97 -3.85 11.63
C GLY A 41 -18.47 -4.44 12.96
N ILE A 42 -18.97 -3.62 13.88
CA ILE A 42 -19.49 -4.09 15.17
C ILE A 42 -20.98 -4.44 15.14
N GLU A 43 -21.75 -3.93 14.17
CA GLU A 43 -23.17 -4.26 13.98
C GLU A 43 -23.42 -5.72 13.57
N HIS A 44 -22.40 -6.41 13.02
CA HIS A 44 -22.51 -7.82 12.64
C HIS A 44 -22.14 -8.76 13.81
N SER A 45 -22.94 -9.83 13.99
CA SER A 45 -23.21 -10.58 15.24
C SER A 45 -22.07 -11.43 15.86
N SER A 46 -20.80 -11.10 15.63
CA SER A 46 -19.65 -11.79 16.25
C SER A 46 -18.56 -10.85 16.77
N SER A 47 -18.78 -9.54 16.75
CA SER A 47 -17.80 -8.55 17.20
C SER A 47 -17.73 -8.45 18.73
N PHE A 48 -16.51 -8.37 19.28
CA PHE A 48 -16.27 -8.22 20.70
C PHE A 48 -15.88 -6.78 21.03
N VAL A 49 -16.71 -6.09 21.81
CA VAL A 49 -16.45 -4.73 22.28
C VAL A 49 -16.15 -4.77 23.77
N LYS A 50 -14.97 -4.27 24.16
CA LYS A 50 -14.60 -4.03 25.55
C LYS A 50 -14.58 -2.52 25.78
N ALA A 51 -15.46 -2.03 26.63
CA ALA A 51 -15.56 -0.61 26.95
C ALA A 51 -15.87 -0.40 28.44
N ASP A 52 -15.43 0.73 28.99
CA ASP A 52 -15.78 1.14 30.34
C ASP A 52 -17.24 1.64 30.32
N ILE A 53 -18.14 0.93 31.02
CA ILE A 53 -19.57 1.26 31.02
C ILE A 53 -19.82 2.34 32.07
N TYR A 54 -20.12 3.56 31.61
CA TYR A 54 -20.75 4.59 32.42
C TYR A 54 -22.18 4.80 31.89
N GLU A 55 -23.15 4.87 32.80
CA GLU A 55 -24.54 5.11 32.41
C GLU A 55 -24.62 6.44 31.63
N GLU A 56 -25.32 6.41 30.48
CA GLU A 56 -25.62 7.56 29.58
C GLU A 56 -24.57 8.00 28.54
N GLU A 57 -23.36 7.44 28.49
CA GLU A 57 -22.32 7.89 27.55
C GLU A 57 -22.34 7.13 26.20
N GLN A 58 -22.39 7.87 25.06
CA GLN A 58 -22.30 7.29 23.70
C GLN A 58 -20.84 6.98 23.30
N ILE A 59 -20.16 6.15 24.09
CA ILE A 59 -18.72 5.84 23.94
C ILE A 59 -18.35 5.16 22.61
N ILE A 60 -19.31 4.56 21.91
CA ILE A 60 -19.10 3.87 20.63
C ILE A 60 -19.46 4.70 19.40
N ALA A 61 -20.13 5.85 19.55
CA ALA A 61 -20.52 6.70 18.42
C ALA A 61 -19.34 7.13 17.51
N PRO A 62 -18.11 7.35 18.01
CA PRO A 62 -16.96 7.64 17.14
C PRO A 62 -16.62 6.53 16.14
N LEU A 63 -17.06 5.29 16.35
CA LEU A 63 -16.82 4.18 15.42
C LEU A 63 -17.52 4.39 14.06
N ASP A 64 -18.60 5.18 14.03
CA ASP A 64 -19.28 5.53 12.78
C ASP A 64 -18.49 6.55 11.94
N LEU A 65 -17.49 7.21 12.54
CA LEU A 65 -16.66 8.22 11.89
C LEU A 65 -15.33 7.67 11.35
N LEU A 66 -15.04 6.40 11.60
CA LEU A 66 -13.81 5.72 11.18
C LEU A 66 -14.09 4.85 9.96
N THR A 67 -13.68 5.30 8.78
CA THR A 67 -13.81 4.54 7.53
C THR A 67 -12.60 3.65 7.30
N PHE A 68 -12.84 2.38 7.01
CA PHE A 68 -11.84 1.43 6.51
C PHE A 68 -11.95 1.24 5.00
N CYS A 69 -10.81 1.06 4.36
CA CYS A 69 -10.65 0.46 3.04
C CYS A 69 -9.86 -0.83 3.22
N VAL A 70 -10.39 -1.95 2.73
CA VAL A 70 -9.71 -3.24 2.71
C VAL A 70 -9.50 -3.64 1.26
N LEU A 71 -8.24 -3.73 0.86
CA LEU A 71 -7.81 -4.16 -0.46
C LEU A 71 -7.35 -5.63 -0.38
N VAL A 72 -7.93 -6.50 -1.19
CA VAL A 72 -7.39 -7.86 -1.38
C VAL A 72 -6.52 -7.83 -2.63
N LEU A 73 -5.25 -8.18 -2.51
CA LEU A 73 -4.32 -8.27 -3.63
C LEU A 73 -4.53 -9.59 -4.39
N ARG A 74 -4.04 -9.66 -5.64
CA ARG A 74 -4.17 -10.86 -6.49
C ARG A 74 -3.54 -12.13 -5.90
N ASN A 75 -2.54 -11.99 -5.04
CA ASN A 75 -1.93 -13.10 -4.32
C ASN A 75 -2.71 -13.54 -3.06
N GLY A 76 -3.85 -12.89 -2.77
CA GLY A 76 -4.69 -13.15 -1.59
C GLY A 76 -4.29 -12.38 -0.34
N PHE A 77 -3.20 -11.61 -0.36
CA PHE A 77 -2.80 -10.77 0.77
C PHE A 77 -3.76 -9.58 0.93
N THR A 78 -4.06 -9.20 2.18
CA THR A 78 -4.96 -8.08 2.47
C THR A 78 -4.18 -6.87 2.97
N VAL A 79 -4.49 -5.70 2.42
CA VAL A 79 -3.93 -4.41 2.84
C VAL A 79 -5.08 -3.51 3.27
N THR A 80 -4.96 -2.88 4.44
CA THR A 80 -5.98 -1.96 4.96
C THR A 80 -5.51 -0.53 4.86
N GLY A 81 -6.46 0.40 4.83
CA GLY A 81 -6.22 1.82 5.04
C GLY A 81 -7.40 2.44 5.77
N GLU A 82 -7.13 3.49 6.53
CA GLU A 82 -8.06 4.02 7.50
C GLU A 82 -8.19 5.54 7.33
N SER A 83 -9.40 6.06 7.51
CA SER A 83 -9.68 7.50 7.57
C SER A 83 -10.53 7.78 8.80
N ALA A 84 -9.92 8.41 9.81
CA ALA A 84 -10.59 8.79 11.04
C ALA A 84 -11.04 10.26 10.94
N CYS A 85 -12.35 10.51 10.97
CA CYS A 85 -12.86 11.88 11.00
C CYS A 85 -12.88 12.42 12.45
N ALA A 86 -12.43 13.65 12.64
CA ALA A 86 -12.29 14.26 13.95
C ALA A 86 -13.63 14.72 14.56
N SER A 87 -14.67 14.93 13.75
CA SER A 87 -15.95 15.47 14.20
C SER A 87 -17.11 14.98 13.31
N PRO A 88 -18.26 14.59 13.89
CA PRO A 88 -19.44 14.17 13.13
C PRO A 88 -19.89 15.19 12.07
N GLU A 89 -19.81 16.49 12.37
CA GLU A 89 -20.27 17.57 11.49
C GLU A 89 -19.46 17.65 10.19
N ASN A 90 -18.21 17.17 10.21
CA ASN A 90 -17.31 17.15 9.05
C ASN A 90 -17.18 15.75 8.45
N PHE A 91 -17.99 14.79 8.89
CA PHE A 91 -17.96 13.45 8.32
C PHE A 91 -18.55 13.45 6.90
N ASP A 92 -17.73 12.98 5.96
CA ASP A 92 -18.11 12.74 4.57
C ASP A 92 -17.62 11.36 4.18
N ALA A 93 -18.56 10.46 3.88
CA ALA A 93 -18.27 9.07 3.56
C ALA A 93 -17.46 8.91 2.26
N GLU A 94 -17.66 9.78 1.27
CA GLU A 94 -16.93 9.69 0.01
C GLU A 94 -15.47 10.15 0.19
N ILE A 95 -15.26 11.25 0.92
CA ILE A 95 -13.92 11.74 1.26
C ILE A 95 -13.19 10.71 2.14
N GLY A 96 -13.88 10.15 3.14
CA GLY A 96 -13.34 9.12 4.01
C GLY A 96 -12.86 7.89 3.22
N ARG A 97 -13.66 7.41 2.26
CA ARG A 97 -13.27 6.29 1.36
C ARG A 97 -12.05 6.62 0.52
N LYS A 98 -11.97 7.83 -0.05
CA LYS A 98 -10.81 8.26 -0.86
C LYS A 98 -9.52 8.27 -0.03
N ILE A 99 -9.56 8.85 1.17
CA ILE A 99 -8.40 8.91 2.08
C ILE A 99 -8.02 7.50 2.55
N ALA A 100 -8.99 6.69 2.95
CA ALA A 100 -8.74 5.32 3.39
C ALA A 100 -8.10 4.49 2.26
N ARG A 101 -8.57 4.62 1.02
CA ARG A 101 -7.96 3.95 -0.14
C ARG A 101 -6.53 4.44 -0.39
N GLN A 102 -6.30 5.75 -0.37
CA GLN A 102 -4.95 6.31 -0.53
C GLN A 102 -3.99 5.77 0.53
N ASN A 103 -4.43 5.68 1.79
CA ASN A 103 -3.64 5.12 2.88
C ASN A 103 -3.37 3.62 2.69
N ALA A 104 -4.30 2.85 2.11
CA ALA A 104 -4.07 1.45 1.78
C ALA A 104 -3.07 1.30 0.61
N VAL A 105 -3.24 2.08 -0.45
CA VAL A 105 -2.35 2.13 -1.63
C VAL A 105 -0.92 2.50 -1.23
N ALA A 106 -0.75 3.47 -0.33
CA ALA A 106 0.56 3.84 0.21
C ALA A 106 1.30 2.66 0.86
N LYS A 107 0.58 1.71 1.45
CA LYS A 107 1.15 0.48 2.04
C LYS A 107 1.47 -0.59 0.99
N ILE A 108 0.84 -0.57 -0.19
CA ILE A 108 1.14 -1.52 -1.29
C ILE A 108 2.49 -1.21 -1.93
N TRP A 109 2.85 0.07 -2.07
CA TRP A 109 4.13 0.50 -2.64
C TRP A 109 5.37 -0.22 -2.07
N PRO A 110 5.63 -0.21 -0.75
CA PRO A 110 6.77 -0.94 -0.18
C PRO A 110 6.65 -2.46 -0.33
N LEU A 111 5.44 -3.03 -0.38
CA LEU A 111 5.23 -4.48 -0.57
C LEU A 111 5.65 -4.91 -1.97
N LEU A 112 5.17 -4.23 -3.02
CA LEU A 112 5.56 -4.55 -4.38
C LEU A 112 7.03 -4.20 -4.64
N GLY A 113 7.57 -3.16 -3.98
CA GLY A 113 8.99 -2.82 -4.06
C GLY A 113 9.88 -3.95 -3.52
N TYR A 114 9.53 -4.49 -2.35
CA TYR A 114 10.22 -5.65 -1.78
C TYR A 114 10.06 -6.91 -2.66
N GLU A 115 8.85 -7.16 -3.18
CA GLU A 115 8.60 -8.30 -4.07
C GLU A 115 9.44 -8.22 -5.35
N LEU A 116 9.51 -7.04 -5.99
CA LEU A 116 10.35 -6.79 -7.15
C LEU A 116 11.82 -7.07 -6.83
N ARG A 117 12.35 -6.51 -5.74
CA ARG A 117 13.74 -6.74 -5.33
C ARG A 117 14.02 -8.21 -5.08
N SER A 118 13.08 -8.93 -4.47
CA SER A 118 13.17 -10.36 -4.21
C SER A 118 13.21 -11.18 -5.50
N LYS A 119 12.41 -10.81 -6.51
CA LYS A 119 12.43 -11.44 -7.85
C LYS A 119 13.75 -11.19 -8.57
N LEU A 120 14.26 -9.96 -8.51
CA LEU A 120 15.56 -9.63 -9.10
C LEU A 120 16.71 -10.42 -8.45
N TYR A 121 16.67 -10.60 -7.13
CA TYR A 121 17.71 -11.32 -6.39
C TYR A 121 17.62 -12.85 -6.50
N ARG A 122 16.44 -13.43 -6.79
CA ARG A 122 16.30 -14.89 -6.87
C ARG A 122 16.72 -15.40 -8.27
N PRO A 123 17.51 -16.47 -8.38
CA PRO A 123 17.72 -17.15 -9.66
C PRO A 123 16.40 -17.80 -10.10
N GLU A 124 15.88 -17.43 -11.26
CA GLU A 124 14.80 -18.21 -11.89
C GLU A 124 15.35 -19.54 -12.43
N PRO A 125 14.54 -20.62 -12.51
CA PRO A 125 15.01 -21.95 -12.92
C PRO A 125 15.59 -22.03 -14.35
N ASP A 126 15.30 -21.05 -15.19
CA ASP A 126 15.67 -20.95 -16.60
C ASP A 126 16.71 -19.85 -16.90
N LEU A 127 17.14 -19.08 -15.90
CA LEU A 127 18.24 -18.12 -15.98
C LEU A 127 19.51 -18.70 -15.35
N ASN A 128 20.69 -18.43 -15.94
CA ASN A 128 22.01 -18.83 -15.42
C ASN A 128 22.40 -18.04 -14.14
N GLY A 129 21.47 -17.87 -13.18
CA GLY A 129 21.69 -17.15 -11.93
C GLY A 129 20.70 -16.01 -11.67
N PRO A 130 20.82 -15.33 -10.51
CA PRO A 130 19.98 -14.18 -10.16
C PRO A 130 20.26 -12.97 -11.07
N ILE A 131 19.24 -12.16 -11.34
CA ILE A 131 19.37 -10.90 -12.10
C ILE A 131 20.16 -9.85 -11.30
N LEU A 132 20.11 -9.93 -9.96
CA LEU A 132 20.80 -9.05 -9.03
C LEU A 132 21.63 -9.90 -8.06
N THR A 133 22.95 -9.87 -8.21
CA THR A 133 23.89 -10.59 -7.34
C THR A 133 24.13 -9.86 -6.02
N GLU A 134 24.82 -10.49 -5.06
CA GLU A 134 25.24 -9.82 -3.82
C GLU A 134 26.16 -8.61 -4.10
N ALA A 135 27.05 -8.72 -5.09
CA ALA A 135 27.93 -7.63 -5.49
C ALA A 135 27.13 -6.45 -6.09
N ASP A 136 26.07 -6.74 -6.85
CA ASP A 136 25.17 -5.72 -7.38
C ASP A 136 24.35 -5.05 -6.26
N ALA A 137 23.91 -5.83 -5.27
CA ALA A 137 23.23 -5.29 -4.10
C ALA A 137 24.15 -4.38 -3.28
N GLU A 138 25.42 -4.76 -3.12
CA GLU A 138 26.41 -3.96 -2.40
C GLU A 138 26.76 -2.68 -3.16
N ALA A 139 26.90 -2.75 -4.49
CA ALA A 139 27.09 -1.58 -5.34
C ALA A 139 25.91 -0.60 -5.23
N ASP A 140 24.66 -1.10 -5.30
CA ASP A 140 23.46 -0.28 -5.09
C ASP A 140 23.48 0.44 -3.73
N LEU A 141 23.89 -0.25 -2.66
CA LEU A 141 23.98 0.33 -1.31
C LEU A 141 25.04 1.43 -1.20
N ARG A 142 26.12 1.33 -1.99
CA ARG A 142 27.20 2.33 -2.05
C ARG A 142 26.91 3.46 -3.05
N GLY A 143 25.88 3.32 -3.89
CA GLY A 143 25.63 4.24 -5.00
C GLY A 143 26.67 4.13 -6.12
N GLU A 144 27.33 2.97 -6.24
CA GLU A 144 28.32 2.66 -7.27
C GLU A 144 27.66 1.95 -8.46
N PRO A 145 28.20 2.06 -9.69
CA PRO A 145 27.75 1.26 -10.82
C PRO A 145 27.83 -0.24 -10.49
N ARG A 146 26.80 -1.00 -10.89
CA ARG A 146 26.80 -2.45 -10.67
C ARG A 146 27.93 -3.11 -11.46
N PRO A 147 28.61 -4.14 -10.92
CA PRO A 147 29.68 -4.85 -11.60
C PRO A 147 29.32 -5.42 -12.98
N ASP A 148 28.07 -5.82 -13.19
CA ASP A 148 27.54 -6.32 -14.46
C ASP A 148 27.20 -5.21 -15.46
N ASN A 149 27.12 -3.96 -15.01
CA ASN A 149 26.92 -2.77 -15.82
C ASN A 149 27.84 -1.60 -15.37
N PRO A 150 29.16 -1.72 -15.58
CA PRO A 150 30.16 -0.83 -15.00
C PRO A 150 30.19 0.59 -15.61
N ALA A 151 29.35 0.89 -16.62
CA ALA A 151 29.29 2.20 -17.25
C ALA A 151 27.94 2.46 -17.95
N VAL A 152 27.19 3.42 -17.41
CA VAL A 152 26.51 4.47 -18.18
C VAL A 152 27.08 5.80 -17.71
#